data_AF-A0A7S1SIF8-F1
#
_entry.id   AF-A0A7S1SIF8-F1
#
_cell.length_a   1.000
_cell.length_b   1.000
_cell.length_c   1.000
_cell.angle_alpha   90.00
_cell.angle_beta   90.00
_cell.angle_gamma   90.00
#
_symmetry.space_group_name_H-M   'P 1'
#
loop_
_entity.id
_entity.type
_entity.pdbx_description
1 polymer ?
#
loop_
_entity_poly.entity_id
_entity_poly.type
_entity_poly.pdbx_seq_one_letter_code
_entity_poly.pdbx_strand_id
1 'polypeptide(L)'
;TRNGGPPPPLSSESKGDRVRSKEHPGILQRMHCAVAESLYRFFFGLGCFVADRPALTISGCLLLTAACCTGFAFITEETRPEYLYTPQDAESFAHRSFFEEHVPTWSRVMYVYVQPTAASVDLLSNEALLTLLDLHNSLTEASVEHDGRTISFTDSCTLVGPNQCYNNSVLETWDYSGAAIER
;
A
#
# COMPACT_ATOMS: atom_id res chain seq x y z
N THR A 1 -36.29 18.04 40.33
CA THR A 1 -36.38 19.49 40.02
C THR A 1 -35.12 19.92 39.28
N ARG A 2 -35.18 20.07 37.95
CA ARG A 2 -34.18 20.85 37.20
C ARG A 2 -34.85 21.37 35.92
N ASN A 3 -35.21 22.64 35.95
CA ASN A 3 -35.88 23.37 34.87
C ASN A 3 -34.94 23.49 33.66
N GLY A 4 -35.39 23.02 32.49
CA GLY A 4 -34.76 23.31 31.20
C GLY A 4 -35.31 24.62 30.65
N GLY A 5 -34.59 25.72 30.90
CA GLY A 5 -34.85 26.99 30.21
C GLY A 5 -34.25 26.98 28.80
N PRO A 6 -34.77 27.81 27.87
CA PRO A 6 -34.26 27.89 26.51
C PRO A 6 -32.82 28.42 26.46
N PRO A 7 -32.00 28.00 25.47
CA PRO A 7 -30.61 28.42 25.37
C PRO A 7 -30.50 29.93 25.11
N PRO A 8 -29.46 30.60 25.65
CA PRO A 8 -29.25 32.03 25.46
C PRO A 8 -28.95 32.35 23.99
N PRO A 9 -29.33 33.54 23.49
CA PRO A 9 -29.01 33.96 22.13
C PRO A 9 -27.49 34.17 22.00
N LEU A 10 -26.93 33.70 20.89
CA LEU A 10 -25.54 33.95 20.49
C LEU A 10 -25.31 35.45 20.34
N SER A 11 -24.75 36.06 21.38
CA SER A 11 -24.22 37.42 21.38
C SER A 11 -22.91 37.45 20.59
N SER A 12 -22.91 38.12 19.45
CA SER A 12 -21.70 38.75 18.92
C SER A 12 -21.93 40.27 18.89
N GLU A 13 -21.62 40.93 19.99
CA GLU A 13 -21.41 42.38 20.00
C GLU A 13 -20.08 42.67 19.29
N SER A 14 -20.15 43.37 18.16
CA SER A 14 -19.04 44.20 17.67
C SER A 14 -19.58 45.62 17.57
N LYS A 15 -19.22 46.44 18.55
CA LYS A 15 -19.55 47.85 18.67
C LYS A 15 -18.49 48.64 17.89
N GLY A 16 -18.89 49.25 16.79
CA GLY A 16 -18.07 50.17 16.01
C GLY A 16 -18.96 51.10 15.20
N ASP A 17 -18.96 52.38 15.57
CA ASP A 17 -19.70 53.45 14.91
C ASP A 17 -19.45 53.47 13.40
N ARG A 18 -20.52 53.48 12.60
CA ARG A 18 -20.50 54.04 11.25
C ARG A 18 -21.89 54.45 10.77
N VAL A 19 -22.00 55.75 10.50
CA VAL A 19 -22.95 56.47 9.66
C VAL A 19 -23.97 55.60 8.92
N ARG A 20 -25.25 55.84 9.23
CA ARG A 20 -26.42 55.26 8.54
C ARG A 20 -26.54 55.83 7.13
N SER A 21 -25.78 55.29 6.18
CA SER A 21 -26.14 55.40 4.75
C SER A 21 -27.17 54.32 4.44
N LYS A 22 -28.34 54.72 3.92
CA LYS A 22 -29.37 53.79 3.42
C LYS A 22 -28.92 53.20 2.09
N GLU A 23 -27.88 52.38 2.07
CA GLU A 23 -27.59 51.55 0.90
C GLU A 23 -28.54 50.36 0.89
N HIS A 24 -29.19 50.14 -0.27
CA HIS A 24 -30.00 48.95 -0.48
C HIS A 24 -29.07 47.73 -0.36
N PRO A 25 -29.48 46.67 0.37
CA PRO A 25 -28.63 45.49 0.52
C PRO A 25 -28.36 44.92 -0.86
N GLY A 26 -27.07 44.82 -1.21
CA GLY A 26 -26.61 44.30 -2.48
C GLY A 26 -27.15 42.89 -2.74
N ILE A 27 -27.26 42.51 -4.00
CA ILE A 27 -27.82 41.22 -4.43
C ILE A 27 -27.11 40.04 -3.73
N LEU A 28 -25.80 40.14 -3.53
CA LEU A 28 -24.99 39.16 -2.81
C LEU A 28 -25.42 38.99 -1.34
N GLN A 29 -25.75 40.09 -0.67
CA GLN A 29 -26.19 40.06 0.74
C GLN A 29 -27.59 39.47 0.89
N ARG A 30 -28.46 39.67 -0.11
CA ARG A 30 -29.77 39.01 -0.16
C ARG A 30 -29.65 37.52 -0.42
N MET A 31 -28.74 37.09 -1.30
CA MET A 31 -28.44 35.68 -1.53
C MET A 31 -27.88 35.01 -0.27
N HIS A 32 -26.95 35.66 0.42
CA HIS A 32 -26.41 35.17 1.69
C HIS A 32 -27.51 34.99 2.74
N CYS A 33 -28.39 35.99 2.94
CA CYS A 33 -29.51 35.87 3.87
C CYS A 33 -30.50 34.76 3.46
N ALA A 34 -30.78 34.58 2.17
CA ALA A 34 -31.67 33.53 1.70
C ALA A 34 -31.09 32.12 1.93
N VAL A 35 -29.79 31.93 1.67
CA VAL A 35 -29.10 30.66 1.92
C VAL A 35 -29.02 30.37 3.42
N ALA A 36 -28.67 31.37 4.23
CA ALA A 36 -28.59 31.22 5.68
C ALA A 36 -29.96 30.86 6.29
N GLU A 37 -31.02 31.54 5.87
CA GLU A 37 -32.38 31.25 6.33
C GLU A 37 -32.85 29.86 5.86
N SER A 38 -32.51 29.46 4.63
CA SER A 38 -32.83 28.13 4.12
C SER A 38 -32.13 27.03 4.91
N LEU A 39 -30.84 27.19 5.20
CA LEU A 39 -30.07 26.24 6.01
C LEU A 39 -30.59 26.18 7.44
N TYR A 40 -30.90 27.33 8.04
CA TYR A 40 -31.46 27.40 9.38
C TYR A 40 -32.77 26.62 9.47
N ARG A 41 -33.72 26.88 8.56
CA ARG A 41 -35.02 26.19 8.56
C ARG A 41 -34.86 24.69 8.29
N PHE A 42 -33.94 24.31 7.41
CA PHE A 42 -33.64 22.90 7.12
C PHE A 42 -33.08 22.16 8.33
N PHE A 43 -32.00 22.68 8.95
CA PHE A 43 -31.38 22.03 10.10
C PHE A 43 -32.27 22.08 11.34
N PHE A 44 -33.06 23.14 11.51
CA PHE A 44 -34.05 23.21 12.59
C PHE A 44 -35.11 22.12 12.43
N GLY A 45 -35.66 21.95 11.22
CA GLY A 45 -36.62 20.88 10.92
C GLY A 45 -36.03 19.48 11.07
N LEU A 46 -34.80 19.26 10.59
CA LEU A 46 -34.07 18.00 10.74
C LEU A 46 -33.81 17.69 12.23
N GLY A 47 -33.38 18.69 13.00
CA GLY A 47 -33.15 18.55 14.44
C GLY A 47 -34.42 18.17 15.21
N CYS A 48 -35.55 18.81 14.90
CA CYS A 48 -36.85 18.43 15.47
C CYS A 48 -37.22 16.99 15.10
N PHE A 49 -37.06 16.58 13.84
CA PHE A 49 -37.36 15.22 13.40
C PHE A 49 -36.52 14.15 14.14
N VAL A 50 -35.23 14.42 14.34
CA VAL A 50 -34.33 13.53 15.09
C VAL A 50 -34.71 13.47 16.56
N ALA A 51 -35.07 14.62 17.17
CA ALA A 51 -35.49 14.70 18.56
C ALA A 51 -36.84 14.00 18.83
N ASP A 52 -37.78 14.07 17.88
CA ASP A 52 -39.10 13.45 18.00
C ASP A 52 -39.04 11.93 17.86
N ARG A 53 -38.11 11.40 17.04
CA ARG A 53 -37.97 9.95 16.77
C ARG A 53 -36.50 9.49 16.80
N PRO A 54 -35.85 9.49 17.98
CA PRO A 54 -34.44 9.14 18.09
C PRO A 54 -34.15 7.70 17.67
N ALA A 55 -35.01 6.74 18.06
CA ALA A 55 -34.81 5.32 17.75
C ALA A 55 -34.84 5.01 16.24
N LEU A 56 -35.76 5.62 15.48
CA LEU A 56 -35.84 5.44 14.03
C LEU A 56 -34.64 6.05 13.32
N THR A 57 -34.21 7.23 13.77
CA THR A 57 -33.03 7.91 13.20
C THR A 57 -31.76 7.07 13.40
N ILE A 58 -31.55 6.54 14.63
CA ILE A 58 -30.41 5.68 14.94
C ILE A 58 -30.44 4.41 14.10
N SER A 59 -31.59 3.73 14.03
CA SER A 59 -31.75 2.52 13.22
C SER A 59 -31.49 2.78 11.74
N GLY A 60 -32.00 3.89 11.19
CA GLY A 60 -31.74 4.28 9.80
C GLY A 60 -30.26 4.54 9.52
N CYS A 61 -29.57 5.25 10.41
CA CYS A 61 -28.12 5.47 10.30
C CYS A 61 -27.34 4.16 10.36
N LEU A 62 -27.71 3.25 11.27
CA LEU A 62 -27.06 1.94 11.38
C LEU A 62 -27.27 1.09 10.12
N LEU A 63 -28.49 1.07 9.57
CA LEU A 63 -28.79 0.34 8.34
C LEU A 63 -28.03 0.91 7.14
N LEU A 64 -27.93 2.24 7.04
CA LEU A 64 -27.16 2.90 6.00
C LEU A 64 -25.67 2.58 6.12
N THR A 65 -25.11 2.66 7.32
CA THR A 65 -23.71 2.29 7.58
C THR A 65 -23.48 0.83 7.25
N ALA A 66 -24.35 -0.09 7.69
CA ALA A 66 -24.24 -1.51 7.39
C ALA A 66 -24.30 -1.77 5.88
N ALA A 67 -25.20 -1.11 5.16
CA ALA A 67 -25.28 -1.19 3.70
C ALA A 67 -23.98 -0.70 3.04
N CYS A 68 -23.41 0.42 3.49
CA CYS A 68 -22.11 0.88 2.99
C CYS A 68 -20.97 -0.09 3.33
N CYS A 69 -21.01 -0.70 4.52
CA CYS A 69 -20.03 -1.67 4.95
C CYS A 69 -20.06 -2.97 4.13
N THR A 70 -21.18 -3.32 3.48
CA THR A 70 -21.20 -4.49 2.58
C THR A 70 -20.19 -4.37 1.43
N GLY A 71 -19.82 -3.13 1.05
CA GLY A 71 -18.76 -2.89 0.07
C GLY A 71 -17.39 -3.43 0.48
N PHE A 72 -17.11 -3.54 1.79
CA PHE A 72 -15.84 -4.11 2.28
C PHE A 72 -15.67 -5.57 1.89
N ALA A 73 -16.77 -6.31 1.68
CA ALA A 73 -16.70 -7.71 1.23
C ALA A 73 -16.13 -7.88 -0.18
N PHE A 74 -16.08 -6.80 -0.98
CA PHE A 74 -15.60 -6.80 -2.36
C PHE A 74 -14.25 -6.10 -2.53
N ILE A 75 -13.56 -5.75 -1.44
CA ILE A 75 -12.23 -5.16 -1.54
C ILE A 75 -11.24 -6.21 -2.02
N THR A 76 -10.56 -5.90 -3.13
CA THR A 76 -9.42 -6.65 -3.64
C THR A 76 -8.13 -5.99 -3.17
N GLU A 77 -7.26 -6.76 -2.54
CA GLU A 77 -5.92 -6.29 -2.16
C GLU A 77 -4.97 -6.43 -3.35
N GLU A 78 -4.31 -5.32 -3.69
CA GLU A 78 -3.20 -5.31 -4.64
C GLU A 78 -1.90 -5.16 -3.85
N THR A 79 -1.00 -6.13 -3.98
CA THR A 79 0.28 -6.15 -3.26
C THR A 79 1.47 -5.97 -4.19
N ARG A 80 1.22 -5.93 -5.50
CA ARG A 80 2.26 -5.79 -6.51
C ARG A 80 2.80 -4.35 -6.53
N PRO A 81 4.10 -4.14 -6.21
CA PRO A 81 4.66 -2.80 -6.08
C PRO A 81 4.56 -1.99 -7.38
N GLU A 82 4.62 -2.65 -8.55
CA GLU A 82 4.53 -1.98 -9.84
C GLU A 82 3.19 -1.27 -10.05
N TYR A 83 2.09 -1.82 -9.53
CA TYR A 83 0.76 -1.20 -9.62
C TYR A 83 0.53 -0.12 -8.56
N LEU A 84 1.19 -0.26 -7.40
CA LEU A 84 1.06 0.69 -6.28
C LEU A 84 1.91 1.96 -6.47
N TYR A 85 3.13 1.81 -7.01
CA TYR A 85 4.12 2.88 -7.05
C TYR A 85 4.32 3.49 -8.45
N THR A 86 3.75 2.89 -9.50
CA THR A 86 3.83 3.42 -10.87
C THR A 86 2.44 3.79 -11.38
N PRO A 87 2.22 5.05 -11.80
CA PRO A 87 1.00 5.42 -12.48
C PRO A 87 0.81 4.57 -13.74
N GLN A 88 -0.39 4.05 -13.94
CA GLN A 88 -0.70 3.13 -15.06
C GLN A 88 -0.70 3.85 -16.42
N ASP A 89 -0.84 5.16 -16.41
CA ASP A 89 -0.76 6.07 -17.55
C ASP A 89 0.66 6.58 -17.83
N ALA A 90 1.66 6.19 -17.02
CA ALA A 90 3.04 6.59 -17.23
C ALA A 90 3.68 5.84 -18.41
N GLU A 91 4.56 6.54 -19.15
CA GLU A 91 5.35 5.95 -20.24
C GLU A 91 6.21 4.76 -19.78
N SER A 92 6.71 4.79 -18.54
CA SER A 92 7.47 3.69 -17.93
C SER A 92 6.65 2.40 -17.82
N PHE A 93 5.33 2.51 -17.56
CA PHE A 93 4.44 1.37 -17.52
C PHE A 93 4.23 0.78 -18.92
N ALA A 94 4.04 1.64 -19.93
CA ALA A 94 3.93 1.21 -21.33
C ALA A 94 5.18 0.47 -21.81
N HIS A 95 6.38 1.01 -21.56
CA HIS A 95 7.64 0.36 -21.92
C HIS A 95 7.85 -0.99 -21.22
N ARG A 96 7.48 -1.07 -19.93
CA ARG A 96 7.53 -2.32 -19.17
C ARG A 96 6.58 -3.36 -19.76
N SER A 97 5.33 -2.99 -20.03
CA SER A 97 4.34 -3.90 -20.61
C SER A 97 4.77 -4.42 -22.00
N PHE A 98 5.36 -3.55 -22.83
CA PHE A 98 5.93 -3.93 -24.11
C PHE A 98 7.08 -4.93 -23.93
N PHE A 99 7.98 -4.70 -22.97
CA PHE A 99 9.07 -5.62 -22.69
C PHE A 99 8.58 -6.99 -22.18
N GLU A 100 7.60 -7.01 -21.27
CA GLU A 100 7.01 -8.25 -20.76
C GLU A 100 6.30 -9.07 -21.85
N GLU A 101 5.69 -8.42 -22.84
CA GLU A 101 5.02 -9.09 -23.97
C GLU A 101 6.03 -9.68 -24.97
N HIS A 102 7.16 -9.01 -25.20
CA HIS A 102 8.11 -9.38 -26.27
C HIS A 102 9.32 -10.17 -25.76
N VAL A 103 9.63 -10.10 -24.47
CA VAL A 103 10.77 -10.79 -23.87
C VAL A 103 10.27 -11.93 -22.97
N PRO A 104 10.49 -13.20 -23.36
CA PRO A 104 9.81 -14.35 -22.75
C PRO A 104 10.23 -14.68 -21.32
N THR A 105 11.21 -13.99 -20.74
CA THR A 105 11.73 -14.33 -19.41
C THR A 105 12.14 -13.09 -18.61
N TRP A 106 11.45 -12.88 -17.49
CA TRP A 106 11.96 -12.08 -16.40
C TRP A 106 12.73 -12.98 -15.44
N SER A 107 14.06 -12.87 -15.44
CA SER A 107 14.90 -13.58 -14.47
C SER A 107 14.73 -12.96 -13.08
N ARG A 108 14.36 -13.78 -12.09
CA ARG A 108 14.43 -13.37 -10.68
C ARG A 108 15.86 -13.52 -10.20
N VAL A 109 16.43 -12.45 -9.67
CA VAL A 109 17.79 -12.46 -9.15
C VAL A 109 17.75 -12.64 -7.64
N MET A 110 18.49 -13.62 -7.13
CA MET A 110 18.72 -13.84 -5.70
C MET A 110 20.19 -13.56 -5.41
N TYR A 111 20.45 -12.74 -4.39
CA TYR A 111 21.81 -12.43 -3.94
C TYR A 111 22.04 -13.03 -2.56
N VAL A 112 23.19 -13.66 -2.39
CA VAL A 112 23.69 -14.12 -1.09
C VAL A 112 24.99 -13.37 -0.81
N TYR A 113 24.97 -12.55 0.24
CA TYR A 113 26.15 -11.83 0.70
C TYR A 113 26.73 -12.53 1.92
N VAL A 114 28.01 -12.88 1.85
CA VAL A 114 28.73 -13.56 2.93
C VAL A 114 29.82 -12.63 3.46
N GLN A 115 29.91 -12.51 4.78
CA GLN A 115 30.89 -11.68 5.46
C GLN A 115 31.59 -12.52 6.54
N PRO A 116 32.90 -12.32 6.79
CA PRO A 116 33.58 -13.00 7.87
C PRO A 116 33.07 -12.50 9.23
N THR A 117 32.93 -13.42 10.19
CA THR A 117 32.51 -13.10 11.56
C THR A 117 33.53 -12.22 12.29
N ALA A 118 34.81 -12.29 11.92
CA ALA A 118 35.88 -11.47 12.47
C ALA A 118 36.74 -10.87 11.35
N ALA A 119 37.20 -9.64 11.54
CA ALA A 119 38.00 -8.91 10.55
C ALA A 119 39.35 -9.57 10.20
N SER A 120 39.82 -10.50 11.04
CA SER A 120 41.07 -11.24 10.81
C SER A 120 40.91 -12.48 9.92
N VAL A 121 39.68 -12.84 9.52
CA VAL A 121 39.41 -14.01 8.68
C VAL A 121 39.45 -13.59 7.22
N ASP A 122 40.30 -14.27 6.46
CA ASP A 122 40.33 -14.12 5.01
C ASP A 122 39.22 -14.97 4.37
N LEU A 123 38.33 -14.32 3.63
CA LEU A 123 37.25 -14.99 2.88
C LEU A 123 37.76 -15.84 1.72
N LEU A 124 38.98 -15.60 1.25
CA LEU A 124 39.60 -16.37 0.17
C LEU A 124 40.45 -17.53 0.68
N SER A 125 40.44 -17.79 2.00
CA SER A 125 41.06 -18.98 2.56
C SER A 125 40.32 -20.24 2.12
N ASN A 126 41.05 -21.35 1.98
CA ASN A 126 40.47 -22.63 1.56
C ASN A 126 39.31 -23.06 2.46
N GLU A 127 39.44 -22.90 3.78
CA GLU A 127 38.37 -23.23 4.73
C GLU A 127 37.09 -22.39 4.51
N ALA A 128 37.24 -21.09 4.25
CA ALA A 128 36.12 -20.20 3.97
C ALA A 128 35.46 -20.54 2.62
N LEU A 129 36.24 -20.85 1.60
CA LEU A 129 35.75 -21.25 0.28
C LEU A 129 35.04 -22.60 0.32
N LEU A 130 35.53 -23.57 1.08
CA LEU A 130 34.84 -24.85 1.29
C LEU A 130 33.51 -24.66 2.03
N THR A 131 33.48 -23.79 3.04
CA THR A 131 32.22 -23.44 3.72
C THR A 131 31.23 -22.77 2.76
N LEU A 132 31.70 -21.89 1.87
CA LEU A 132 30.87 -21.28 0.85
C LEU A 132 30.35 -22.31 -0.17
N LEU A 133 31.16 -23.31 -0.51
CA LEU A 133 30.77 -24.42 -1.39
C LEU A 133 29.68 -25.27 -0.74
N ASP A 134 29.79 -25.59 0.54
CA ASP A 134 28.75 -26.32 1.29
C ASP A 134 27.43 -25.56 1.31
N LEU A 135 27.48 -24.23 1.50
CA LEU A 135 26.29 -23.37 1.41
C LEU A 135 25.68 -23.40 0.00
N HIS A 136 26.50 -23.32 -1.03
CA HIS A 136 26.05 -23.38 -2.43
C HIS A 136 25.35 -24.71 -2.74
N ASN A 137 25.94 -25.84 -2.32
CA ASN A 137 25.36 -27.16 -2.51
C ASN A 137 24.02 -27.27 -1.78
N SER A 138 23.97 -26.80 -0.54
CA SER A 138 22.73 -26.78 0.25
C SER A 138 21.59 -25.99 -0.42
N LEU A 139 21.91 -24.89 -1.12
CA LEU A 139 20.92 -24.09 -1.84
C LEU A 139 20.47 -24.71 -3.16
N THR A 140 21.39 -25.35 -3.88
CA THR A 140 21.12 -25.93 -5.21
C THR A 140 20.46 -27.30 -5.14
N GLU A 141 20.70 -28.06 -4.08
CA GLU A 141 20.06 -29.34 -3.80
C GLU A 141 18.69 -29.20 -3.12
N ALA A 142 18.35 -27.99 -2.64
CA ALA A 142 17.07 -27.73 -2.00
C ALA A 142 15.89 -27.98 -2.94
N SER A 143 14.87 -28.64 -2.42
CA SER A 143 13.60 -28.88 -3.12
C SER A 143 12.41 -28.64 -2.20
N VAL A 144 11.31 -28.20 -2.79
CA VAL A 144 10.07 -27.86 -2.07
C VAL A 144 8.88 -28.50 -2.78
N GLU A 145 7.96 -29.05 -1.99
CA GLU A 145 6.65 -29.50 -2.48
C GLU A 145 5.71 -28.31 -2.63
N HIS A 146 5.26 -28.05 -3.86
CA HIS A 146 4.26 -27.04 -4.17
C HIS A 146 3.26 -27.58 -5.19
N ASP A 147 1.95 -27.48 -4.88
CA ASP A 147 0.87 -27.99 -5.72
C ASP A 147 1.02 -29.47 -6.15
N GLY A 148 1.54 -30.31 -5.24
CA GLY A 148 1.76 -31.74 -5.48
C GLY A 148 2.88 -32.06 -6.46
N ARG A 149 3.77 -31.09 -6.72
CA ARG A 149 5.00 -31.27 -7.48
C ARG A 149 6.18 -30.90 -6.59
N THR A 150 7.21 -31.73 -6.62
CA THR A 150 8.53 -31.38 -6.10
C THR A 150 9.18 -30.40 -7.07
N ILE A 151 9.45 -29.18 -6.63
CA ILE A 151 10.16 -28.15 -7.39
C ILE A 151 11.57 -28.04 -6.81
N SER A 152 12.56 -28.25 -7.66
CA SER A 152 13.98 -28.09 -7.34
C SER A 152 14.53 -26.76 -7.89
N PHE A 153 15.74 -26.40 -7.47
CA PHE A 153 16.44 -25.23 -8.03
C PHE A 153 16.55 -25.28 -9.55
N THR A 154 16.83 -26.46 -10.13
CA THR A 154 17.00 -26.65 -11.58
C THR A 154 15.71 -26.44 -12.37
N ASP A 155 14.55 -26.58 -11.74
CA ASP A 155 13.25 -26.37 -12.40
C ASP A 155 12.88 -24.88 -12.50
N SER A 156 13.47 -24.03 -11.65
CA SER A 156 13.10 -22.61 -11.53
C SER A 156 14.21 -21.64 -11.95
N CYS A 157 15.42 -22.12 -12.19
CA CYS A 157 16.56 -21.28 -12.55
C CYS A 157 16.47 -20.79 -14.00
N THR A 158 17.11 -19.65 -14.28
CA THR A 158 17.32 -19.22 -15.67
C THR A 158 18.42 -20.08 -16.31
N LEU A 159 18.11 -20.74 -17.42
CA LEU A 159 19.08 -21.56 -18.15
C LEU A 159 19.96 -20.71 -19.07
N VAL A 160 21.26 -20.94 -19.03
CA VAL A 160 22.25 -20.34 -19.96
C VAL A 160 22.80 -21.33 -20.98
N GLY A 161 22.50 -22.61 -20.81
CA GLY A 161 22.88 -23.70 -21.70
C GLY A 161 22.01 -24.94 -21.46
N PRO A 162 22.30 -26.07 -22.12
CA PRO A 162 21.58 -27.31 -21.91
C PRO A 162 21.71 -27.76 -20.45
N ASN A 163 20.62 -27.70 -19.69
CA ASN A 163 20.55 -28.05 -18.26
C ASN A 163 21.57 -27.31 -17.37
N GLN A 164 21.99 -26.10 -17.77
CA GLN A 164 22.92 -25.29 -16.97
C GLN A 164 22.21 -24.05 -16.42
N CYS A 165 22.05 -24.01 -15.10
CA CYS A 165 21.52 -22.85 -14.40
C CYS A 165 22.52 -21.70 -14.40
N TYR A 166 22.02 -20.48 -14.58
CA TYR A 166 22.78 -19.26 -14.35
C TYR A 166 23.11 -19.13 -12.86
N ASN A 167 24.40 -19.14 -12.54
CA ASN A 167 24.91 -18.86 -11.20
C ASN A 167 26.16 -17.97 -11.35
N ASN A 168 26.34 -17.01 -10.45
CA ASN A 168 27.49 -16.13 -10.44
C ASN A 168 28.09 -16.14 -9.03
N SER A 169 29.26 -16.75 -8.88
CA SER A 169 29.98 -16.87 -7.61
C SER A 169 31.48 -16.96 -7.86
N VAL A 170 32.28 -16.54 -6.87
CA VAL A 170 33.75 -16.71 -6.91
C VAL A 170 34.17 -18.17 -7.07
N LEU A 171 33.33 -19.11 -6.62
CA LEU A 171 33.52 -20.56 -6.75
C LEU A 171 33.58 -21.05 -8.20
N GLU A 172 33.06 -20.28 -9.17
CA GLU A 172 33.18 -20.59 -10.60
C GLU A 172 34.64 -20.75 -11.03
N THR A 173 35.56 -20.01 -10.40
CA THR A 173 37.02 -20.11 -10.65
C THR A 173 37.56 -21.53 -10.41
N TRP A 174 36.94 -22.28 -9.50
CA TRP A 174 37.30 -23.66 -9.14
C TRP A 174 36.28 -24.69 -9.64
N ASP A 175 35.41 -24.30 -10.58
CA ASP A 175 34.37 -25.16 -11.15
C ASP A 175 33.50 -25.83 -10.08
N TYR A 176 33.23 -25.10 -8.98
CA TYR A 176 32.48 -25.58 -7.83
C TYR A 176 33.00 -26.92 -7.25
N SER A 177 34.32 -27.16 -7.33
CA SER A 177 34.96 -28.39 -6.88
C SER A 177 35.81 -28.18 -5.62
N GLY A 178 35.50 -28.92 -4.55
CA GLY A 178 36.30 -28.90 -3.32
C GLY A 178 37.77 -29.31 -3.54
N ALA A 179 38.01 -30.29 -4.41
CA ALA A 179 39.36 -30.77 -4.71
C ALA A 179 40.22 -29.73 -5.47
N ALA A 180 39.58 -28.81 -6.20
CA ALA A 180 40.26 -27.72 -6.88
C ALA A 180 40.62 -26.57 -5.92
N ILE A 181 39.81 -26.36 -4.87
CA ILE A 181 40.04 -25.34 -3.83
C ILE A 181 41.20 -25.74 -2.92
N GLU A 182 41.33 -27.02 -2.58
CA GLU A 182 42.38 -27.52 -1.69
C GLU A 182 43.77 -27.60 -2.32
N ARG A 183 43.89 -27.39 -3.63
CA ARG A 183 45.15 -27.53 -4.39
C ARG A 183 45.99 -26.27 -4.33
#